data_AF-A0A4Y9Y4S7-F1
#
_entry.id   AF-A0A4Y9Y4S7-F1
#
_cell.length_a   1.000
_cell.length_b   1.000
_cell.length_c   1.000
_cell.angle_alpha   90.00
_cell.angle_beta   90.00
_cell.angle_gamma   90.00
#
_symmetry.space_group_name_H-M   'P 1'
#
loop_
_entity.id
_entity.type
_entity.pdbx_description
1 polymer ?
#
loop_
_entity_poly.entity_id
_entity_poly.type
_entity_poly.pdbx_seq_one_letter_code
_entity_poly.pdbx_strand_id
1 'polypeptide(L)'
;MDSDAVVEIQMSSVSIPSEAALNESYRPGYTRLCPVDVPRLVDVARAALRLDPSTIPVTGLRILGAGVFNKVFFMQFGSIAVIARVPFNTPAARDPVRIISQIATLDFLSIHIPTVPVPKVLAASPDSQSPPCAPYVIAEFCKGTPLTIQEWYRDMSAASRDRAIDLLADMWVKITAPLPFKAIGSIIRRTVDPHSAMSRMGGAAESPAFHIMPMIPQFPKKWTELVDPSAETRAGPRSIAEHWAARMKEQRDDIVAAFPDEDHSVLVWDNAGSKHTLGKLWQCVRAMQELTDIAVSLDPLAHAPAMALMHADYSCWRNILFSPDRARIEGVIDWDDAIVVPRDLAALYPEELTHHTRGWRVDPPDVFAIPPGTLYEDEGLWETAIEETKQRRMFREAVGRRDPQLAELYTDRRARLRRRVDILLRDGWYAWLSRNDWVLGQGLEEARALAS
;
A
#
# COMPACT_ATOMS: atom_id res chain seq x y z
N MET A 1 73.28 13.76 1.86
CA MET A 1 72.22 13.96 0.87
C MET A 1 71.47 12.65 0.79
N ASP A 2 70.55 12.44 1.73
CA ASP A 2 69.56 11.37 1.65
C ASP A 2 68.23 12.05 1.42
N SER A 3 67.62 11.77 0.27
CA SER A 3 66.30 12.26 -0.10
C SER A 3 65.25 11.32 0.48
N ASP A 4 64.46 11.83 1.43
CA ASP A 4 63.21 11.23 1.88
C ASP A 4 62.27 11.06 0.68
N ALA A 5 62.15 9.81 0.20
CA ALA A 5 61.09 9.43 -0.72
C ALA A 5 59.79 9.31 0.08
N VAL A 6 59.00 10.40 0.07
CA VAL A 6 57.59 10.37 0.44
C VAL A 6 56.89 9.41 -0.53
N VAL A 7 56.57 8.21 -0.07
CA VAL A 7 55.62 7.34 -0.73
C VAL A 7 54.24 7.96 -0.52
N GLU A 8 53.86 8.85 -1.43
CA GLU A 8 52.45 9.19 -1.63
C GLU A 8 51.73 7.90 -2.03
N ILE A 9 51.07 7.29 -1.04
CA ILE A 9 50.06 6.27 -1.31
C ILE A 9 48.95 7.01 -2.05
N GLN A 10 48.98 6.94 -3.38
CA GLN A 10 47.84 7.26 -4.22
C GLN A 10 46.64 6.45 -3.68
N MET A 11 45.75 7.13 -2.95
CA MET A 11 44.41 6.62 -2.70
C MET A 11 43.79 6.43 -4.07
N SER A 12 43.77 5.19 -4.56
CA SER A 12 43.04 4.84 -5.76
C SER A 12 41.62 5.35 -5.57
N SER A 13 41.16 6.24 -6.44
CA SER A 13 39.78 6.70 -6.45
C SER A 13 38.90 5.48 -6.64
N VAL A 14 38.28 4.99 -5.56
CA VAL A 14 37.40 3.83 -5.67
C VAL A 14 36.24 4.24 -6.56
N SER A 15 36.12 3.60 -7.73
CA SER A 15 35.09 3.94 -8.69
C SER A 15 33.73 3.46 -8.19
N ILE A 16 32.73 4.34 -8.25
CA ILE A 16 31.35 3.97 -7.96
C ILE A 16 30.88 3.04 -9.10
N PRO A 17 30.38 1.83 -8.81
CA PRO A 17 29.93 0.89 -9.83
C PRO A 17 28.75 1.45 -10.64
N SER A 18 28.64 1.03 -11.89
CA SER A 18 27.47 1.31 -12.73
C SER A 18 26.24 0.52 -12.25
N GLU A 19 25.06 0.95 -12.69
CA GLU A 19 23.82 0.20 -12.42
C GLU A 19 23.91 -1.25 -12.93
N ALA A 20 24.52 -1.46 -14.11
CA ALA A 20 24.70 -2.79 -14.68
C ALA A 20 25.60 -3.69 -13.81
N ALA A 21 26.67 -3.15 -13.23
CA ALA A 21 27.54 -3.89 -12.33
C ALA A 21 26.83 -4.25 -11.01
N LEU A 22 26.00 -3.34 -10.49
CA LEU A 22 25.17 -3.61 -9.32
C LEU A 22 24.11 -4.67 -9.59
N ASN A 23 23.51 -4.65 -10.79
CA ASN A 23 22.54 -5.64 -11.24
C ASN A 23 23.13 -7.06 -11.29
N GLU A 24 24.32 -7.22 -11.88
CA GLU A 24 25.02 -8.52 -11.95
C GLU A 24 25.36 -9.04 -10.55
N SER A 25 25.76 -8.15 -9.63
CA SER A 25 26.08 -8.49 -8.24
C SER A 25 24.84 -8.82 -7.40
N TYR A 26 23.67 -8.27 -7.73
CA TYR A 26 22.42 -8.49 -7.00
C TYR A 26 21.86 -9.88 -7.23
N ARG A 27 21.77 -10.30 -8.50
CA ARG A 27 21.28 -11.61 -8.89
C ARG A 27 21.80 -11.96 -10.29
N PRO A 28 22.43 -13.14 -10.49
CA PRO A 28 22.89 -13.56 -11.81
C PRO A 28 21.78 -13.48 -12.86
N GLY A 29 22.07 -12.84 -13.99
CA GLY A 29 21.13 -12.64 -15.10
C GLY A 29 20.04 -11.58 -14.87
N TYR A 30 20.09 -10.84 -13.76
CA TYR A 30 19.17 -9.72 -13.54
C TYR A 30 19.61 -8.49 -14.36
N THR A 31 18.82 -8.10 -15.35
CA THR A 31 19.20 -7.05 -16.31
C THR A 31 18.28 -5.82 -16.32
N ARG A 32 17.25 -5.79 -15.48
CA ARG A 32 16.25 -4.71 -15.49
C ARG A 32 16.85 -3.40 -15.02
N LEU A 33 16.72 -2.34 -15.81
CA LEU A 33 17.29 -1.01 -15.53
C LEU A 33 16.24 0.01 -15.09
N CYS A 34 16.60 0.89 -14.17
CA CYS A 34 15.88 2.10 -13.77
C CYS A 34 16.74 3.32 -14.13
N PRO A 35 17.06 3.52 -15.43
CA PRO A 35 18.20 4.27 -15.97
C PRO A 35 18.59 5.48 -15.12
N VAL A 36 19.46 5.22 -14.14
CA VAL A 36 19.87 6.17 -13.11
C VAL A 36 21.38 6.31 -13.14
N ASP A 37 21.85 7.55 -13.01
CA ASP A 37 23.26 7.82 -12.79
C ASP A 37 23.61 7.49 -11.33
N VAL A 38 24.15 6.30 -11.09
CA VAL A 38 24.50 5.80 -9.75
C VAL A 38 25.51 6.71 -9.03
N PRO A 39 26.62 7.16 -9.66
CA PRO A 39 27.47 8.19 -9.07
C PRO A 39 26.72 9.44 -8.60
N ARG A 40 25.81 9.98 -9.42
CA ARG A 40 25.01 11.15 -9.03
C ARG A 40 23.99 10.82 -7.93
N LEU A 41 23.47 9.60 -7.89
CA LEU A 41 22.59 9.15 -6.82
C LEU A 41 23.33 9.12 -5.47
N VAL A 42 24.60 8.72 -5.49
CA VAL A 42 25.49 8.81 -4.32
C VAL A 42 25.74 10.27 -3.93
N ASP A 43 25.96 11.18 -4.88
CA ASP A 43 26.08 12.62 -4.61
C ASP A 43 24.85 13.17 -3.87
N VAL A 44 23.66 12.83 -4.36
CA VAL A 44 22.38 13.22 -3.74
C VAL A 44 22.27 12.68 -2.31
N ALA A 45 22.59 11.40 -2.10
CA ALA A 45 22.55 10.80 -0.76
C ALA A 45 23.52 11.49 0.21
N ARG A 46 24.73 11.85 -0.25
CA ARG A 46 25.71 12.58 0.56
C ARG A 46 25.24 13.98 0.92
N ALA A 47 24.67 14.69 -0.06
CA ALA A 47 24.10 16.02 0.16
C ALA A 47 22.95 15.96 1.18
N ALA A 48 22.06 14.97 1.06
CA ALA A 48 20.95 14.75 1.99
C ALA A 48 21.44 14.49 3.43
N LEU A 49 22.56 13.77 3.57
CA LEU A 49 23.19 13.47 4.86
C LEU A 49 24.19 14.55 5.34
N ARG A 50 24.43 15.61 4.54
CA ARG A 50 25.43 16.65 4.79
C ARG A 50 26.84 16.09 5.02
N LEU A 51 27.21 15.07 4.26
CA LEU A 51 28.53 14.43 4.32
C LEU A 51 29.55 15.17 3.44
N ASP A 52 30.83 15.00 3.77
CA ASP A 52 31.92 15.52 2.96
C ASP A 52 31.92 14.88 1.55
N PRO A 53 32.19 15.64 0.46
CA PRO A 53 32.26 15.12 -0.91
C PRO A 53 33.33 14.06 -1.18
N SER A 54 34.21 13.76 -0.23
CA SER A 54 35.14 12.63 -0.29
C SER A 54 34.59 11.35 0.37
N THR A 55 33.48 11.45 1.11
CA THR A 55 32.85 10.28 1.75
C THR A 55 32.25 9.38 0.68
N ILE A 56 32.56 8.08 0.72
CA ILE A 56 32.14 7.10 -0.30
C ILE A 56 31.45 5.89 0.34
N PRO A 57 30.40 5.31 -0.29
CA PRO A 57 29.66 4.18 0.27
C PRO A 57 30.20 2.82 -0.22
N VAL A 58 31.52 2.66 -0.36
CA VAL A 58 32.13 1.60 -1.19
C VAL A 58 31.70 0.18 -0.80
N THR A 59 31.74 -0.17 0.48
CA THR A 59 31.33 -1.50 0.95
C THR A 59 29.82 -1.60 1.17
N GLY A 60 29.11 -0.48 1.08
CA GLY A 60 27.70 -0.36 1.37
C GLY A 60 26.79 -0.21 0.17
N LEU A 61 27.31 0.04 -1.04
CA LEU A 61 26.48 0.27 -2.22
C LEU A 61 26.08 -1.06 -2.88
N ARG A 62 24.79 -1.39 -2.80
CA ARG A 62 24.21 -2.59 -3.42
C ARG A 62 22.72 -2.41 -3.68
N ILE A 63 22.15 -3.26 -4.51
CA ILE A 63 20.69 -3.36 -4.60
C ILE A 63 20.20 -4.15 -3.37
N LEU A 64 19.26 -3.57 -2.64
CA LEU A 64 18.61 -4.21 -1.49
C LEU A 64 17.42 -5.06 -1.95
N GLY A 65 16.71 -4.60 -2.97
CA GLY A 65 15.55 -5.27 -3.52
C GLY A 65 15.06 -4.59 -4.80
N ALA A 66 14.27 -5.32 -5.57
CA ALA A 66 13.59 -4.79 -6.75
C ALA A 66 12.19 -5.38 -6.86
N GLY A 67 11.18 -4.51 -6.88
CA GLY A 67 9.78 -4.88 -6.99
C GLY A 67 9.23 -4.69 -8.42
N VAL A 68 7.91 -4.48 -8.51
CA VAL A 68 7.23 -4.25 -9.78
C VAL A 68 7.53 -2.85 -10.32
N PHE A 69 7.47 -1.83 -9.46
CA PHE A 69 7.61 -0.41 -9.86
C PHE A 69 8.98 0.20 -9.57
N ASN A 70 9.70 -0.31 -8.57
CA ASN A 70 10.89 0.35 -8.04
C ASN A 70 12.06 -0.61 -7.82
N LYS A 71 13.26 -0.05 -7.88
CA LYS A 71 14.50 -0.65 -7.40
C LYS A 71 14.97 0.11 -6.16
N VAL A 72 15.46 -0.59 -5.16
CA VAL A 72 15.96 0.00 -3.91
C VAL A 72 17.46 -0.23 -3.84
N PHE A 73 18.22 0.86 -3.84
CA PHE A 73 19.65 0.86 -3.59
C PHE A 73 19.90 1.10 -2.11
N PHE A 74 20.75 0.30 -1.49
CA PHE A 74 21.27 0.53 -0.15
C PHE A 74 22.63 1.22 -0.25
N MET A 75 22.90 2.18 0.64
CA MET A 75 24.16 2.90 0.74
C MET A 75 24.54 3.05 2.22
N GLN A 76 25.75 2.62 2.59
CA GLN A 76 26.31 2.78 3.94
C GLN A 76 27.47 3.78 3.91
N PHE A 77 27.38 4.83 4.72
CA PHE A 77 28.44 5.82 4.94
C PHE A 77 28.88 5.76 6.40
N GLY A 78 29.97 5.03 6.69
CA GLY A 78 30.41 4.81 8.08
C GLY A 78 29.34 4.07 8.89
N SER A 79 28.81 4.68 9.95
CA SER A 79 27.74 4.13 10.79
C SER A 79 26.31 4.47 10.30
N ILE A 80 26.18 5.36 9.32
CA ILE A 80 24.89 5.84 8.80
C ILE A 80 24.54 5.06 7.53
N ALA A 81 23.29 4.60 7.44
CA ALA A 81 22.79 3.85 6.30
C ALA A 81 21.51 4.48 5.75
N VAL A 82 21.42 4.55 4.43
CA VAL A 82 20.27 5.07 3.71
C VAL A 82 19.87 4.13 2.60
N ILE A 83 18.62 4.27 2.16
CA ILE A 83 18.13 3.66 0.94
C ILE A 83 17.78 4.74 -0.08
N ALA A 84 17.94 4.40 -1.36
CA ALA A 84 17.39 5.16 -2.47
C ALA A 84 16.38 4.28 -3.21
N ARG A 85 15.11 4.66 -3.15
CA ARG A 85 14.06 4.06 -3.97
C ARG A 85 14.01 4.81 -5.30
N VAL A 86 14.19 4.08 -6.41
CA VAL A 86 14.23 4.63 -7.77
C VAL A 86 13.22 3.86 -8.65
N PRO A 87 12.24 4.54 -9.25
CA PRO A 87 11.27 3.91 -10.13
C PRO A 87 11.86 3.46 -11.47
N PHE A 88 11.35 2.35 -11.98
CA PHE A 88 11.64 1.88 -13.34
C PHE A 88 11.18 2.89 -14.39
N ASN A 89 11.71 2.79 -15.60
CA ASN A 89 11.35 3.71 -16.69
C ASN A 89 10.03 3.34 -17.36
N THR A 90 8.94 3.37 -16.59
CA THR A 90 7.57 3.29 -17.09
C THR A 90 6.78 4.51 -16.61
N PRO A 91 5.80 5.01 -17.38
CA PRO A 91 5.00 6.16 -16.97
C PRO A 91 4.36 5.95 -15.59
N ALA A 92 3.69 4.82 -15.36
CA ALA A 92 3.05 4.53 -14.08
C ALA A 92 4.03 4.48 -12.89
N ALA A 93 5.25 3.98 -13.07
CA ALA A 93 6.25 3.96 -11.99
C ALA A 93 6.81 5.35 -11.69
N ARG A 94 6.92 6.20 -12.72
CA ARG A 94 7.48 7.56 -12.63
C ARG A 94 6.41 8.63 -12.46
N ASP A 95 5.21 8.25 -12.06
CA ASP A 95 4.10 9.17 -11.86
C ASP A 95 4.42 10.19 -10.76
N PRO A 96 4.52 11.50 -11.08
CA PRO A 96 4.90 12.51 -10.10
C PRO A 96 3.91 12.61 -8.93
N VAL A 97 2.61 12.50 -9.19
CA VAL A 97 1.55 12.64 -8.18
C VAL A 97 1.66 11.52 -7.16
N ARG A 98 1.89 10.29 -7.62
CA ARG A 98 2.08 9.11 -6.74
C ARG A 98 3.31 9.25 -5.86
N ILE A 99 4.45 9.66 -6.44
CA ILE A 99 5.69 9.88 -5.69
C ILE A 99 5.50 10.98 -4.63
N ILE A 100 4.87 12.10 -5.00
CA ILE A 100 4.59 13.20 -4.08
C ILE A 100 3.66 12.76 -2.94
N SER A 101 2.63 11.96 -3.24
CA SER A 101 1.71 11.43 -2.24
C SER A 101 2.37 10.44 -1.28
N GLN A 102 3.25 9.56 -1.79
CA GLN A 102 4.06 8.65 -0.97
C GLN A 102 4.92 9.43 0.02
N ILE A 103 5.64 10.44 -0.46
CA ILE A 103 6.50 11.31 0.38
C ILE A 103 5.64 12.01 1.44
N ALA A 104 4.51 12.59 1.04
CA ALA A 104 3.61 13.26 1.96
C ALA A 104 3.05 12.32 3.04
N THR A 105 2.78 11.06 2.69
CA THR A 105 2.30 10.04 3.63
C THR A 105 3.38 9.69 4.66
N LEU A 106 4.62 9.45 4.23
CA LEU A 106 5.75 9.17 5.13
C LEU A 106 5.99 10.33 6.10
N ASP A 107 5.93 11.57 5.59
CA ASP A 107 6.11 12.76 6.41
C ASP A 107 4.94 12.98 7.37
N PHE A 108 3.70 12.73 6.94
CA PHE A 108 2.53 12.75 7.81
C PHE A 108 2.68 11.76 8.97
N LEU A 109 3.08 10.51 8.67
CA LEU A 109 3.30 9.48 9.68
C LEU A 109 4.42 9.86 10.65
N SER A 110 5.54 10.35 10.13
CA SER A 110 6.68 10.79 10.96
C SER A 110 6.30 11.92 11.93
N ILE A 111 5.47 12.88 11.49
CA ILE A 111 5.09 14.05 12.28
C ILE A 111 3.93 13.74 13.24
N HIS A 112 2.91 13.06 12.75
CA HIS A 112 1.62 12.93 13.45
C HIS A 112 1.39 11.56 14.11
N ILE A 113 2.11 10.52 13.68
CA ILE A 113 2.00 9.17 14.25
C ILE A 113 3.41 8.57 14.52
N PRO A 114 4.25 9.21 15.34
CA PRO A 114 5.64 8.80 15.56
C PRO A 114 5.80 7.41 16.20
N THR A 115 4.71 6.83 16.71
CA THR A 115 4.68 5.45 17.23
C THR A 115 4.70 4.39 16.14
N VAL A 116 4.46 4.76 14.87
CA VAL A 116 4.61 3.89 13.70
C VAL A 116 6.01 4.12 13.14
N PRO A 117 6.93 3.13 13.20
CA PRO A 117 8.29 3.30 12.73
C PRO A 117 8.30 3.30 11.20
N VAL A 118 8.40 4.48 10.59
CA VAL A 118 8.51 4.66 9.14
C VAL A 118 9.88 5.22 8.77
N PRO A 119 10.42 4.92 7.58
CA PRO A 119 11.67 5.52 7.14
C PRO A 119 11.49 7.02 6.92
N LYS A 120 12.34 7.84 7.54
CA LYS A 120 12.32 9.29 7.33
C LYS A 120 12.87 9.64 5.96
N VAL A 121 12.12 10.43 5.18
CA VAL A 121 12.59 10.95 3.90
C VAL A 121 13.63 12.04 4.15
N LEU A 122 14.80 11.90 3.52
CA LEU A 122 15.93 12.82 3.67
C LEU A 122 16.05 13.76 2.46
N ALA A 123 15.79 13.23 1.27
CA ALA A 123 15.72 13.98 0.02
C ALA A 123 14.85 13.20 -0.96
N ALA A 124 14.09 13.89 -1.80
CA ALA A 124 13.31 13.26 -2.85
C ALA A 124 13.13 14.21 -4.03
N SER A 125 12.97 13.64 -5.22
CA SER A 125 12.63 14.38 -6.42
C SER A 125 11.70 13.54 -7.29
N PRO A 126 10.53 14.05 -7.70
CA PRO A 126 9.71 13.42 -8.72
C PRO A 126 10.22 13.69 -10.14
N ASP A 127 11.18 14.61 -10.31
CA ASP A 127 11.74 14.98 -11.61
C ASP A 127 12.74 13.93 -12.13
N SER A 128 12.71 13.72 -13.45
CA SER A 128 13.62 12.84 -14.19
C SER A 128 14.67 13.59 -15.00
N GLN A 129 14.56 14.91 -15.14
CA GLN A 129 15.44 15.73 -15.99
C GLN A 129 16.73 16.15 -15.27
N SER A 130 16.68 16.29 -13.96
CA SER A 130 17.83 16.66 -13.13
C SER A 130 18.65 15.43 -12.71
N PRO A 131 19.96 15.55 -12.44
CA PRO A 131 20.74 14.47 -11.83
C PRO A 131 20.02 13.91 -10.59
N PRO A 132 19.85 12.58 -10.47
CA PRO A 132 20.55 11.48 -11.16
C PRO A 132 19.83 10.94 -12.41
N CYS A 133 19.09 11.78 -13.14
CA CYS A 133 18.33 11.44 -14.37
C CYS A 133 17.17 10.46 -14.14
N ALA A 134 16.71 10.35 -12.90
CA ALA A 134 15.56 9.56 -12.50
C ALA A 134 14.91 10.20 -11.27
N PRO A 135 13.59 10.03 -11.10
CA PRO A 135 12.96 10.32 -9.82
C PRO A 135 13.60 9.47 -8.72
N TYR A 136 13.58 9.95 -7.49
CA TYR A 136 14.14 9.19 -6.37
C TYR A 136 13.53 9.60 -5.03
N VAL A 137 13.60 8.69 -4.08
CA VAL A 137 13.39 8.96 -2.66
C VAL A 137 14.59 8.42 -1.88
N ILE A 138 15.40 9.30 -1.30
CA ILE A 138 16.42 8.96 -0.31
C ILE A 138 15.77 8.98 1.07
N ALA A 139 15.88 7.87 1.79
CA ALA A 139 15.32 7.74 3.13
C ALA A 139 16.26 6.97 4.07
N GLU A 140 16.03 7.09 5.37
CA GLU A 140 16.71 6.28 6.38
C GLU A 140 16.51 4.79 6.12
N PHE A 141 17.54 3.99 6.38
CA PHE A 141 17.44 2.54 6.32
C PHE A 141 16.85 1.97 7.61
N CYS A 142 15.76 1.21 7.49
CA CYS A 142 15.20 0.42 8.59
C CYS A 142 16.00 -0.88 8.77
N LYS A 143 16.52 -1.13 9.99
CA LYS A 143 17.42 -2.27 10.27
C LYS A 143 16.73 -3.64 10.40
N GLY A 144 15.39 -3.66 10.49
CA GLY A 144 14.64 -4.91 10.63
C GLY A 144 14.58 -5.74 9.34
N THR A 145 14.05 -6.96 9.45
CA THR A 145 13.81 -7.85 8.30
C THR A 145 12.39 -8.41 8.33
N PRO A 146 11.76 -8.64 7.16
CA PRO A 146 10.45 -9.29 7.12
C PRO A 146 10.55 -10.74 7.56
N LEU A 147 9.40 -11.32 7.94
CA LEU A 147 9.28 -12.75 8.16
C LEU A 147 9.24 -13.46 6.81
N THR A 148 9.83 -14.64 6.70
CA THR A 148 9.66 -15.45 5.48
C THR A 148 8.43 -16.35 5.61
N ILE A 149 7.85 -16.76 4.48
CA ILE A 149 6.79 -17.77 4.45
C ILE A 149 7.26 -19.07 5.15
N GLN A 150 8.52 -19.46 4.94
CA GLN A 150 9.11 -20.62 5.61
C GLN A 150 9.19 -20.43 7.12
N GLU A 151 9.66 -19.27 7.58
CA GLU A 151 9.71 -18.92 9.00
C GLU A 151 8.32 -19.00 9.63
N TRP A 152 7.30 -18.43 8.97
CA TRP A 152 5.93 -18.41 9.47
C TRP A 152 5.32 -19.81 9.64
N TYR A 153 5.44 -20.66 8.62
CA TYR A 153 4.75 -21.96 8.59
C TYR A 153 5.56 -23.11 9.18
N ARG A 154 6.90 -23.08 9.09
CA ARG A 154 7.77 -24.24 9.43
C ARG A 154 8.70 -23.98 10.59
N ASP A 155 9.36 -22.82 10.64
CA ASP A 155 10.50 -22.65 11.55
C ASP A 155 10.10 -22.01 12.90
N MET A 156 9.07 -21.15 12.92
CA MET A 156 8.65 -20.47 14.14
C MET A 156 7.70 -21.32 14.99
N SER A 157 7.87 -21.27 16.31
CA SER A 157 6.93 -21.88 17.26
C SER A 157 5.56 -21.18 17.25
N ALA A 158 4.51 -21.89 17.66
CA ALA A 158 3.17 -21.30 17.84
C ALA A 158 3.21 -20.05 18.74
N ALA A 159 3.89 -20.14 19.89
CA ALA A 159 4.02 -19.00 20.80
C ALA A 159 4.76 -17.79 20.17
N SER A 160 5.72 -18.03 19.29
CA SER A 160 6.39 -16.95 18.53
C SER A 160 5.44 -16.33 17.50
N ARG A 161 4.62 -17.16 16.83
CA ARG A 161 3.62 -16.69 15.86
C ARG A 161 2.54 -15.85 16.55
N ASP A 162 2.07 -16.29 17.71
CA ASP A 162 1.10 -15.57 18.53
C ASP A 162 1.62 -14.18 18.91
N ARG A 163 2.88 -14.09 19.35
CA ARG A 163 3.54 -12.79 19.61
C ARG A 163 3.64 -11.91 18.38
N ALA A 164 3.93 -12.49 17.21
CA ALA A 164 3.97 -11.74 15.95
C ALA A 164 2.57 -11.20 15.58
N ILE A 165 1.51 -11.98 15.76
CA ILE A 165 0.12 -11.55 15.57
C ILE A 165 -0.23 -10.41 16.53
N ASP A 166 0.17 -10.52 17.80
CA ASP A 166 -0.02 -9.46 18.79
C ASP A 166 0.67 -8.14 18.36
N LEU A 167 1.91 -8.22 17.88
CA LEU A 167 2.66 -7.06 17.36
C LEU A 167 2.01 -6.44 16.12
N LEU A 168 1.51 -7.28 15.20
CA LEU A 168 0.80 -6.84 14.00
C LEU A 168 -0.51 -6.14 14.36
N ALA A 169 -1.27 -6.67 15.32
CA ALA A 169 -2.48 -6.03 15.82
C ALA A 169 -2.16 -4.70 16.51
N ASP A 170 -1.13 -4.69 17.36
CA ASP A 170 -0.59 -3.49 18.02
C ASP A 170 -0.32 -2.36 17.03
N MET A 171 0.39 -2.69 15.96
CA MET A 171 0.79 -1.74 14.94
C MET A 171 -0.40 -1.30 14.09
N TRP A 172 -1.32 -2.22 13.79
CA TRP A 172 -2.53 -1.89 13.04
C TRP A 172 -3.43 -0.90 13.79
N VAL A 173 -3.58 -1.04 15.11
CA VAL A 173 -4.33 -0.07 15.94
C VAL A 173 -3.70 1.32 15.87
N LYS A 174 -2.36 1.41 15.86
CA LYS A 174 -1.65 2.70 15.75
C LYS A 174 -1.84 3.35 14.37
N ILE A 175 -1.77 2.55 13.30
CA ILE A 175 -1.95 3.03 11.92
C ILE A 175 -3.40 3.51 11.69
N THR A 176 -4.37 2.76 12.21
CA THR A 176 -5.80 3.00 12.00
C THR A 176 -6.45 3.84 13.11
N ALA A 177 -5.63 4.51 13.92
CA ALA A 177 -6.13 5.48 14.91
C ALA A 177 -6.91 6.60 14.21
N PRO A 178 -7.98 7.13 14.82
CA PRO A 178 -8.79 8.19 14.23
C PRO A 178 -7.96 9.40 13.79
N LEU A 179 -8.14 9.82 12.54
CA LEU A 179 -7.48 10.96 11.93
C LEU A 179 -8.42 12.18 11.85
N PRO A 180 -7.88 13.41 11.89
CA PRO A 180 -8.68 14.64 11.83
C PRO A 180 -9.20 14.96 10.41
N PHE A 181 -8.88 14.13 9.41
CA PHE A 181 -9.31 14.35 8.04
C PHE A 181 -10.82 14.16 7.88
N LYS A 182 -11.41 14.86 6.90
CA LYS A 182 -12.86 14.81 6.60
C LYS A 182 -13.14 14.42 5.14
N ALA A 183 -12.14 13.85 4.48
CA ALA A 183 -12.20 13.47 3.07
C ALA A 183 -11.51 12.13 2.85
N ILE A 184 -11.97 11.43 1.82
CA ILE A 184 -11.50 10.11 1.40
C ILE A 184 -10.47 10.27 0.28
N GLY A 185 -9.35 9.55 0.37
CA GLY A 185 -8.37 9.49 -0.71
C GLY A 185 -6.93 9.57 -0.22
N SER A 186 -6.04 10.07 -1.07
CA SER A 186 -4.60 10.02 -0.84
C SER A 186 -4.09 11.28 -0.15
N ILE A 187 -3.08 11.15 0.71
CA ILE A 187 -2.47 12.28 1.44
C ILE A 187 -1.54 13.03 0.49
N ILE A 188 -1.61 14.36 0.51
CA ILE A 188 -0.66 15.23 -0.17
C ILE A 188 -0.33 16.44 0.73
N ARG A 189 0.86 17.02 0.55
CA ARG A 189 1.21 18.28 1.20
C ARG A 189 0.45 19.43 0.58
N ARG A 190 -0.02 20.35 1.41
CA ARG A 190 -0.56 21.62 0.94
C ARG A 190 0.61 22.46 0.40
N THR A 191 0.53 22.89 -0.86
CA THR A 191 1.41 23.93 -1.39
C THR A 191 1.05 25.23 -0.67
N VAL A 192 1.84 25.58 0.35
CA VAL A 192 1.70 26.88 1.01
C VAL A 192 2.34 27.90 0.07
N ASP A 193 1.53 28.69 -0.61
CA ASP A 193 2.03 29.95 -1.15
C ASP A 193 2.59 30.75 0.04
N PRO A 194 3.89 31.15 0.05
CA PRO A 194 4.48 31.90 1.15
C PRO A 194 3.66 33.14 1.55
N HIS A 195 2.86 33.71 0.64
CA HIS A 195 2.00 34.86 0.92
C HIS A 195 0.67 34.51 1.61
N SER A 196 0.22 33.25 1.56
CA SER A 196 -1.05 32.80 2.18
C SER A 196 -0.90 32.36 3.64
N ALA A 197 0.33 32.13 4.12
CA ALA A 197 0.61 31.66 5.48
C ALA A 197 0.25 32.68 6.59
N MET A 198 0.20 33.98 6.27
CA MET A 198 -0.07 35.05 7.24
C MET A 198 -1.56 35.25 7.58
N SER A 199 -2.50 34.60 6.88
CA SER A 199 -3.93 34.95 6.98
C SER A 199 -4.80 33.97 7.79
N ARG A 200 -4.25 32.86 8.31
CA ARG A 200 -5.10 31.82 8.95
C ARG A 200 -4.62 31.41 10.34
N MET A 201 -4.80 32.32 11.30
CA MET A 201 -4.96 31.96 12.71
C MET A 201 -6.45 32.08 13.07
N GLY A 202 -7.22 31.01 12.85
CA GLY A 202 -8.62 30.97 13.23
C GLY A 202 -9.34 29.72 12.71
N GLY A 203 -9.44 28.68 13.55
CA GLY A 203 -10.25 27.49 13.31
C GLY A 203 -9.42 26.20 13.39
N ALA A 204 -9.64 25.42 14.45
CA ALA A 204 -9.04 24.10 14.62
C ALA A 204 -9.65 23.05 13.67
N ALA A 205 -8.84 22.02 13.37
CA ALA A 205 -9.21 20.66 12.93
C ALA A 205 -8.86 20.21 11.48
N GLU A 206 -7.81 20.75 10.85
CA GLU A 206 -7.03 20.04 9.81
C GLU A 206 -5.53 20.34 10.06
N SER A 207 -4.62 19.39 9.78
CA SER A 207 -3.19 19.71 9.83
C SER A 207 -2.89 20.77 8.77
N PRO A 208 -2.36 21.95 9.11
CA PRO A 208 -2.19 23.05 8.15
C PRO A 208 -1.26 22.68 6.98
N ALA A 209 -0.48 21.61 7.12
CA ALA A 209 0.50 21.15 6.15
C ALA A 209 0.02 20.08 5.16
N PHE A 210 -1.11 19.38 5.42
CA PHE A 210 -1.56 18.24 4.62
C PHE A 210 -3.05 18.33 4.28
N HIS A 211 -3.44 17.89 3.08
CA HIS A 211 -4.84 17.69 2.70
C HIS A 211 -5.03 16.35 1.99
N ILE A 212 -6.29 15.95 1.83
CA ILE A 212 -6.67 14.72 1.13
C ILE A 212 -7.12 15.07 -0.27
N MET A 213 -6.44 14.52 -1.26
CA MET A 213 -6.83 14.56 -2.66
C MET A 213 -7.66 13.32 -3.04
N PRO A 214 -8.32 13.28 -4.22
CA PRO A 214 -8.96 12.07 -4.70
C PRO A 214 -8.01 10.87 -4.64
N MET A 215 -8.56 9.69 -4.32
CA MET A 215 -7.80 8.45 -4.23
C MET A 215 -7.01 8.18 -5.51
N ILE A 216 -5.71 7.92 -5.36
CA ILE A 216 -4.90 7.31 -6.42
C ILE A 216 -5.26 5.82 -6.48
N PRO A 217 -5.71 5.29 -7.62
CA PRO A 217 -5.94 3.85 -7.77
C PRO A 217 -4.64 3.07 -7.57
N GLN A 218 -4.69 1.99 -6.78
CA GLN A 218 -3.50 1.19 -6.46
C GLN A 218 -2.80 0.68 -7.73
N PHE A 219 -3.56 0.19 -8.70
CA PHE A 219 -3.04 -0.23 -10.00
C PHE A 219 -3.59 0.68 -11.10
N PRO A 220 -2.72 1.21 -11.99
CA PRO A 220 -3.20 1.92 -13.17
C PRO A 220 -3.89 0.94 -14.11
N LYS A 221 -4.95 1.37 -14.80
CA LYS A 221 -5.65 0.53 -15.79
C LYS A 221 -4.73 0.18 -16.96
N LYS A 222 -3.87 1.14 -17.33
CA LYS A 222 -2.82 0.96 -18.33
C LYS A 222 -1.49 1.40 -17.73
N TRP A 223 -0.43 0.62 -17.95
CA TRP A 223 0.93 0.94 -17.49
C TRP A 223 1.50 2.26 -18.03
N THR A 224 0.85 2.86 -19.02
CA THR A 224 1.18 4.15 -19.64
C THR A 224 0.39 5.33 -19.08
N GLU A 225 -0.64 5.07 -18.28
CA GLU A 225 -1.53 6.10 -17.74
C GLU A 225 -0.87 6.80 -16.54
N LEU A 226 -0.97 8.13 -16.53
CA LEU A 226 -0.56 8.97 -15.43
C LEU A 226 -1.79 9.49 -14.69
N VAL A 227 -1.65 9.72 -13.40
CA VAL A 227 -2.63 10.44 -12.60
C VAL A 227 -2.73 11.87 -13.14
N ASP A 228 -3.96 12.34 -13.31
CA ASP A 228 -4.23 13.73 -13.69
C ASP A 228 -3.58 14.68 -12.67
N PRO A 229 -2.61 15.54 -13.07
CA PRO A 229 -1.94 16.47 -12.16
C PRO A 229 -2.89 17.41 -11.44
N SER A 230 -4.08 17.68 -11.99
CA SER A 230 -5.10 18.49 -11.31
C SER A 230 -5.53 17.87 -9.97
N ALA A 231 -5.40 16.55 -9.81
CA ALA A 231 -5.76 15.82 -8.60
C ALA A 231 -5.09 16.39 -7.35
N GLU A 232 -3.83 16.85 -7.45
CA GLU A 232 -3.08 17.43 -6.33
C GLU A 232 -3.82 18.58 -5.65
N THR A 233 -4.58 19.35 -6.42
CA THR A 233 -5.30 20.54 -5.95
C THR A 233 -6.77 20.26 -5.62
N ARG A 234 -7.32 19.14 -6.08
CA ARG A 234 -8.71 18.75 -5.83
C ARG A 234 -8.83 18.16 -4.43
N ALA A 235 -9.94 18.45 -3.75
CA ALA A 235 -10.28 17.77 -2.51
C ALA A 235 -10.81 16.36 -2.80
N GLY A 236 -10.46 15.40 -1.96
CA GLY A 236 -11.11 14.09 -1.94
C GLY A 236 -12.61 14.18 -1.58
N PRO A 237 -13.41 13.17 -1.93
CA PRO A 237 -14.83 13.10 -1.55
C PRO A 237 -15.03 13.20 -0.04
N ARG A 238 -16.09 13.87 0.41
CA ARG A 238 -16.38 14.08 1.85
C ARG A 238 -17.24 13.00 2.48
N SER A 239 -17.78 12.10 1.66
CA SER A 239 -18.56 10.97 2.12
C SER A 239 -18.27 9.73 1.27
N ILE A 240 -18.56 8.57 1.85
CA ILE A 240 -18.47 7.29 1.14
C ILE A 240 -19.45 7.23 -0.05
N ALA A 241 -20.61 7.88 0.06
CA ALA A 241 -21.59 8.00 -1.00
C ALA A 241 -21.02 8.75 -2.22
N GLU A 242 -20.41 9.92 -1.98
CA GLU A 242 -19.73 10.68 -3.04
C GLU A 242 -18.58 9.88 -3.65
N HIS A 243 -17.76 9.23 -2.81
CA HIS A 243 -16.62 8.43 -3.27
C HIS A 243 -17.07 7.29 -4.17
N TRP A 244 -18.02 6.47 -3.72
CA TRP A 244 -18.50 5.32 -4.46
C TRP A 244 -19.31 5.71 -5.69
N ALA A 245 -20.08 6.82 -5.66
CA ALA A 245 -20.75 7.33 -6.85
C ALA A 245 -19.74 7.76 -7.94
N ALA A 246 -18.65 8.43 -7.55
CA ALA A 246 -17.57 8.78 -8.47
C ALA A 246 -16.89 7.53 -9.07
N ARG A 247 -16.61 6.50 -8.24
CA ARG A 247 -16.06 5.22 -8.70
C ARG A 247 -17.01 4.49 -9.66
N MET A 248 -18.30 4.40 -9.32
CA MET A 248 -19.32 3.81 -10.17
C MET A 248 -19.43 4.52 -11.53
N LYS A 249 -19.40 5.86 -11.53
CA LYS A 249 -19.39 6.64 -12.76
C LYS A 249 -18.17 6.33 -13.62
N GLU A 250 -16.97 6.35 -13.03
CA GLU A 250 -15.73 6.05 -13.75
C GLU A 250 -15.77 4.66 -14.39
N GLN A 251 -16.28 3.65 -13.68
CA GLN A 251 -16.43 2.30 -14.24
C GLN A 251 -17.44 2.24 -15.38
N ARG A 252 -18.55 3.00 -15.33
CA ARG A 252 -19.51 3.07 -16.45
C ARG A 252 -18.89 3.77 -17.66
N ASP A 253 -18.22 4.89 -17.44
CA ASP A 253 -17.56 5.65 -18.50
C ASP A 253 -16.50 4.79 -19.20
N ASP A 254 -15.74 3.98 -18.45
CA ASP A 254 -14.80 3.00 -19.00
C ASP A 254 -15.48 1.95 -19.89
N ILE A 255 -16.61 1.39 -19.44
CA ILE A 255 -17.35 0.35 -20.18
C ILE A 255 -17.88 0.94 -21.49
N VAL A 256 -18.48 2.14 -21.45
CA VAL A 256 -19.00 2.81 -22.64
C VAL A 256 -17.88 3.17 -23.61
N ALA A 257 -16.73 3.63 -23.11
CA ALA A 257 -15.57 3.91 -23.94
C ALA A 257 -14.98 2.65 -24.60
N ALA A 258 -15.00 1.51 -23.89
CA ALA A 258 -14.50 0.24 -24.41
C ALA A 258 -15.48 -0.46 -25.37
N PHE A 259 -16.79 -0.26 -25.17
CA PHE A 259 -17.87 -0.94 -25.90
C PHE A 259 -18.96 0.04 -26.34
N PRO A 260 -18.67 0.96 -27.29
CA PRO A 260 -19.56 2.07 -27.64
C PRO A 260 -20.87 1.64 -28.32
N ASP A 261 -20.89 0.48 -28.99
CA ASP A 261 -22.08 -0.03 -29.68
C ASP A 261 -23.10 -0.69 -28.72
N GLU A 262 -22.71 -0.91 -27.46
CA GLU A 262 -23.51 -1.56 -26.41
C GLU A 262 -24.14 -2.92 -26.81
N ASP A 263 -23.57 -3.62 -27.79
CA ASP A 263 -24.05 -4.95 -28.18
C ASP A 263 -23.85 -5.95 -27.03
N HIS A 264 -24.95 -6.29 -26.37
CA HIS A 264 -24.98 -7.17 -25.21
C HIS A 264 -24.46 -8.60 -25.49
N SER A 265 -24.30 -9.00 -26.74
CA SER A 265 -23.74 -10.30 -27.14
C SER A 265 -22.21 -10.33 -27.16
N VAL A 266 -21.55 -9.16 -27.19
CA VAL A 266 -20.09 -9.03 -27.21
C VAL A 266 -19.49 -9.70 -25.97
N LEU A 267 -18.35 -10.34 -26.20
CA LEU A 267 -17.66 -11.13 -25.19
C LEU A 267 -16.64 -10.26 -24.46
N VAL A 268 -16.70 -10.32 -23.14
CA VAL A 268 -15.82 -9.58 -22.23
C VAL A 268 -15.11 -10.56 -21.30
N TRP A 269 -13.93 -10.18 -20.82
CA TRP A 269 -13.10 -11.02 -19.96
C TRP A 269 -13.02 -10.41 -18.58
N ASP A 270 -13.12 -11.24 -17.54
CA ASP A 270 -12.83 -10.82 -16.18
C ASP A 270 -11.32 -10.90 -15.86
N ASN A 271 -10.94 -10.49 -14.64
CA ASN A 271 -9.54 -10.53 -14.20
C ASN A 271 -9.00 -11.96 -13.94
N ALA A 272 -9.88 -12.97 -13.88
CA ALA A 272 -9.51 -14.37 -13.76
C ALA A 272 -9.36 -15.05 -15.14
N GLY A 273 -9.58 -14.31 -16.23
CA GLY A 273 -9.53 -14.85 -17.58
C GLY A 273 -10.76 -15.69 -17.93
N SER A 274 -11.88 -15.54 -17.22
CA SER A 274 -13.15 -16.14 -17.60
C SER A 274 -13.93 -15.22 -18.53
N LYS A 275 -14.71 -15.84 -19.42
CA LYS A 275 -15.43 -15.18 -20.50
C LYS A 275 -16.90 -14.99 -20.14
N HIS A 276 -17.38 -13.76 -20.33
CA HIS A 276 -18.77 -13.34 -20.06
C HIS A 276 -19.33 -12.54 -21.24
N THR A 277 -20.61 -12.21 -21.20
CA THR A 277 -21.23 -11.28 -22.17
C THR A 277 -21.29 -9.86 -21.64
N LEU A 278 -21.29 -8.86 -22.53
CA LEU A 278 -21.51 -7.46 -22.16
C LEU A 278 -22.88 -7.29 -21.46
N GLY A 279 -23.89 -8.06 -21.85
CA GLY A 279 -25.18 -8.10 -21.14
C GLY A 279 -25.06 -8.53 -19.67
N LYS A 280 -24.22 -9.52 -19.38
CA LYS A 280 -23.91 -9.95 -17.99
C LYS A 280 -23.16 -8.86 -17.22
N LEU A 281 -22.22 -8.17 -17.87
CA LEU A 281 -21.54 -7.02 -17.28
C LEU A 281 -22.54 -5.92 -16.89
N TRP A 282 -23.48 -5.56 -17.76
CA TRP A 282 -24.51 -4.58 -17.44
C TRP A 282 -25.47 -5.04 -16.34
N GLN A 283 -25.72 -6.35 -16.19
CA GLN A 283 -26.41 -6.88 -15.01
C GLN A 283 -25.60 -6.60 -13.74
N CYS A 284 -24.28 -6.86 -13.75
CA CYS A 284 -23.41 -6.55 -12.62
C CYS A 284 -23.37 -5.04 -12.33
N VAL A 285 -23.36 -4.17 -13.34
CA VAL A 285 -23.40 -2.70 -13.15
C VAL A 285 -24.67 -2.27 -12.40
N ARG A 286 -25.84 -2.83 -12.76
CA ARG A 286 -27.10 -2.53 -12.07
C ARG A 286 -27.11 -3.06 -10.64
N ALA A 287 -26.67 -4.29 -10.44
CA ALA A 287 -26.57 -4.89 -9.11
C ALA A 287 -25.57 -4.15 -8.21
N MET A 288 -24.42 -3.73 -8.74
CA MET A 288 -23.44 -2.94 -8.01
C MET A 288 -23.97 -1.55 -7.63
N GLN A 289 -24.78 -0.92 -8.47
CA GLN A 289 -25.46 0.33 -8.11
C GLN A 289 -26.39 0.10 -6.90
N GLU A 290 -27.25 -0.91 -6.96
CA GLU A 290 -28.16 -1.23 -5.85
C GLU A 290 -27.39 -1.58 -4.56
N LEU A 291 -26.35 -2.41 -4.66
CA LEU A 291 -25.47 -2.76 -3.54
C LEU A 291 -24.83 -1.51 -2.91
N THR A 292 -24.35 -0.59 -3.74
CA THR A 292 -23.73 0.66 -3.28
C THR A 292 -24.77 1.52 -2.56
N ASP A 293 -25.95 1.70 -3.14
CA ASP A 293 -27.03 2.51 -2.57
C ASP A 293 -27.46 1.98 -1.19
N ILE A 294 -27.62 0.66 -1.07
CA ILE A 294 -27.94 0.01 0.21
C ILE A 294 -26.77 0.15 1.19
N ALA A 295 -25.54 -0.19 0.80
CA ALA A 295 -24.38 -0.18 1.70
C ALA A 295 -24.03 1.23 2.22
N VAL A 296 -24.28 2.28 1.44
CA VAL A 296 -24.18 3.69 1.89
C VAL A 296 -25.13 3.96 3.06
N SER A 297 -26.37 3.47 2.97
CA SER A 297 -27.38 3.67 4.01
C SER A 297 -27.07 2.88 5.30
N LEU A 298 -26.29 1.81 5.20
CA LEU A 298 -25.93 0.92 6.32
C LEU A 298 -24.62 1.35 7.01
N ASP A 299 -24.42 2.64 7.24
CA ASP A 299 -23.22 3.13 7.93
C ASP A 299 -23.14 2.61 9.38
N PRO A 300 -22.11 1.80 9.74
CA PRO A 300 -21.97 1.27 11.08
C PRO A 300 -21.56 2.36 12.11
N LEU A 301 -21.08 3.53 11.66
CA LEU A 301 -20.57 4.61 12.52
C LEU A 301 -21.54 5.80 12.63
N ALA A 302 -22.84 5.58 12.37
CA ALA A 302 -23.91 6.57 12.54
C ALA A 302 -23.68 7.91 11.80
N HIS A 303 -23.08 7.88 10.60
CA HIS A 303 -22.77 9.06 9.78
C HIS A 303 -21.76 10.05 10.39
N ALA A 304 -21.04 9.64 11.45
CA ALA A 304 -19.87 10.34 11.98
C ALA A 304 -18.62 9.47 11.83
N PRO A 305 -18.21 9.10 10.59
CA PRO A 305 -17.11 8.18 10.40
C PRO A 305 -15.82 8.77 10.94
N ALA A 306 -15.19 8.06 11.88
CA ALA A 306 -13.78 8.26 12.17
C ALA A 306 -12.99 7.89 10.91
N MET A 307 -12.12 8.78 10.44
CA MET A 307 -11.24 8.48 9.32
C MET A 307 -10.00 7.73 9.84
N ALA A 308 -9.46 6.82 9.04
CA ALA A 308 -8.26 6.06 9.35
C ALA A 308 -7.34 6.02 8.13
N LEU A 309 -6.03 5.96 8.36
CA LEU A 309 -5.10 5.60 7.31
C LEU A 309 -5.15 4.09 7.11
N MET A 310 -5.19 3.67 5.86
CA MET A 310 -5.13 2.27 5.47
C MET A 310 -3.86 2.02 4.65
N HIS A 311 -3.03 1.11 5.15
CA HIS A 311 -1.88 0.60 4.41
C HIS A 311 -2.36 -0.40 3.36
N ALA A 312 -2.09 -0.15 2.08
CA ALA A 312 -2.65 -0.95 0.98
C ALA A 312 -2.09 -2.38 0.91
N ASP A 313 -0.88 -2.60 1.42
CA ASP A 313 -0.22 -3.91 1.45
C ASP A 313 0.34 -4.25 2.84
N TYR A 314 -0.52 -4.38 3.86
CA TYR A 314 -0.10 -4.71 5.22
C TYR A 314 0.29 -6.19 5.35
N SER A 315 1.56 -6.49 5.11
CA SER A 315 2.10 -7.85 5.06
C SER A 315 3.43 -7.95 5.83
N CYS A 316 3.50 -8.89 6.78
CA CYS A 316 4.72 -9.26 7.50
C CYS A 316 5.78 -9.97 6.64
N TRP A 317 5.41 -10.42 5.45
CA TRP A 317 6.36 -11.00 4.49
C TRP A 317 7.15 -10.00 3.67
N ARG A 318 6.67 -8.75 3.59
CA ARG A 318 7.25 -7.75 2.69
C ARG A 318 7.47 -6.40 3.35
N ASN A 319 6.46 -5.90 4.06
CA ASN A 319 6.37 -4.49 4.41
C ASN A 319 6.48 -4.22 5.92
N ILE A 320 6.41 -5.25 6.75
CA ILE A 320 6.68 -5.14 8.20
C ILE A 320 8.03 -5.75 8.52
N LEU A 321 8.91 -4.93 9.07
CA LEU A 321 10.28 -5.29 9.40
C LEU A 321 10.41 -5.54 10.89
N PHE A 322 10.81 -6.74 11.28
CA PHE A 322 10.99 -7.13 12.67
C PHE A 322 12.44 -6.99 13.11
N SER A 323 12.65 -6.74 14.40
CA SER A 323 13.96 -6.90 15.03
C SER A 323 14.50 -8.33 14.86
N PRO A 324 15.82 -8.55 15.00
CA PRO A 324 16.40 -9.89 14.85
C PRO A 324 15.81 -10.96 15.78
N ASP A 325 15.38 -10.56 16.98
CA ASP A 325 14.73 -11.42 17.97
C ASP A 325 13.21 -11.55 17.77
N ARG A 326 12.65 -10.92 16.73
CA ARG A 326 11.21 -10.85 16.41
C ARG A 326 10.34 -10.26 17.52
N ALA A 327 10.93 -9.57 18.50
CA ALA A 327 10.23 -9.04 19.66
C ALA A 327 9.58 -7.66 19.43
N ARG A 328 9.97 -6.95 18.36
CA ARG A 328 9.40 -5.64 18.00
C ARG A 328 9.38 -5.43 16.49
N ILE A 329 8.50 -4.54 16.05
CA ILE A 329 8.48 -4.01 14.69
C ILE A 329 9.41 -2.78 14.65
N GLU A 330 10.39 -2.83 13.76
CA GLU A 330 11.43 -1.81 13.53
C GLU A 330 11.14 -0.93 12.31
N GLY A 331 10.20 -1.35 11.45
CA GLY A 331 9.84 -0.60 10.26
C GLY A 331 8.52 -1.05 9.66
N VAL A 332 7.74 -0.09 9.19
CA VAL A 332 6.60 -0.26 8.30
C VAL A 332 6.92 0.52 7.03
N ILE A 333 7.08 -0.18 5.93
CA ILE A 333 7.56 0.37 4.65
C ILE A 333 6.52 0.16 3.55
N ASP A 334 6.78 0.74 2.37
CA ASP A 334 5.91 0.62 1.19
C ASP A 334 4.52 1.27 1.36
N TRP A 335 4.55 2.53 1.81
CA TRP A 335 3.38 3.41 1.92
C TRP A 335 2.87 3.97 0.59
N ASP A 336 3.23 3.33 -0.52
CA ASP A 336 2.58 3.62 -1.80
C ASP A 336 1.09 3.30 -1.69
N ASP A 337 0.27 4.14 -2.30
CA ASP A 337 -1.19 3.94 -2.39
C ASP A 337 -1.90 3.85 -1.04
N ALA A 338 -1.27 4.37 0.01
CA ALA A 338 -1.93 4.56 1.29
C ALA A 338 -3.10 5.53 1.11
N ILE A 339 -4.24 5.17 1.69
CA ILE A 339 -5.47 5.94 1.55
C ILE A 339 -6.11 6.21 2.90
N VAL A 340 -6.68 7.39 3.02
CA VAL A 340 -7.53 7.78 4.14
C VAL A 340 -8.97 7.39 3.79
N VAL A 341 -9.57 6.55 4.63
CA VAL A 341 -10.91 5.97 4.44
C VAL A 341 -11.68 5.97 5.76
N PRO A 342 -13.01 5.83 5.75
CA PRO A 342 -13.77 5.51 6.95
C PRO A 342 -13.21 4.27 7.65
N ARG A 343 -13.16 4.31 8.98
CA ARG A 343 -12.47 3.30 9.80
C ARG A 343 -13.03 1.88 9.65
N ASP A 344 -14.31 1.74 9.30
CA ASP A 344 -14.94 0.45 8.97
C ASP A 344 -14.34 -0.19 7.72
N LEU A 345 -13.90 0.62 6.75
CA LEU A 345 -13.19 0.15 5.56
C LEU A 345 -11.74 -0.25 5.88
N ALA A 346 -11.10 0.45 6.83
CA ALA A 346 -9.74 0.16 7.28
C ALA A 346 -9.62 -1.05 8.24
N ALA A 347 -10.72 -1.66 8.66
CA ALA A 347 -10.72 -2.87 9.50
C ALA A 347 -10.34 -4.13 8.69
N LEU A 348 -9.08 -4.18 8.23
CA LEU A 348 -8.50 -5.26 7.44
C LEU A 348 -7.56 -6.15 8.27
N TYR A 349 -7.39 -7.40 7.84
CA TYR A 349 -6.40 -8.30 8.41
C TYR A 349 -5.05 -8.13 7.71
N PRO A 350 -3.92 -8.44 8.38
CA PRO A 350 -2.65 -8.67 7.71
C PRO A 350 -2.83 -9.74 6.63
N GLU A 351 -2.14 -9.59 5.49
CA GLU A 351 -2.32 -10.50 4.36
C GLU A 351 -2.10 -11.96 4.75
N GLU A 352 -1.15 -12.22 5.66
CA GLU A 352 -0.79 -13.55 6.16
C GLU A 352 -1.94 -14.32 6.78
N LEU A 353 -2.98 -13.61 7.22
CA LEU A 353 -4.16 -14.19 7.84
C LEU A 353 -5.33 -14.36 6.84
N THR A 354 -5.08 -14.23 5.54
CA THR A 354 -6.11 -14.15 4.48
C THR A 354 -5.83 -15.01 3.23
N HIS A 355 -4.96 -16.01 3.31
CA HIS A 355 -4.47 -16.81 2.17
C HIS A 355 -5.54 -17.64 1.45
N HIS A 356 -6.72 -17.78 2.04
CA HIS A 356 -7.78 -18.61 1.48
C HIS A 356 -8.20 -18.16 0.06
N THR A 357 -7.74 -18.92 -0.94
CA THR A 357 -7.89 -18.65 -2.39
C THR A 357 -9.33 -18.62 -2.88
N ARG A 358 -10.27 -19.20 -2.12
CA ARG A 358 -11.70 -19.28 -2.49
C ARG A 358 -12.59 -18.25 -1.79
N GLY A 359 -12.03 -17.34 -0.97
CA GLY A 359 -12.78 -16.37 -0.17
C GLY A 359 -12.60 -14.91 -0.60
N TRP A 360 -13.07 -14.00 0.26
CA TRP A 360 -12.74 -12.58 0.20
C TRP A 360 -11.43 -12.36 0.97
N ARG A 361 -10.38 -11.84 0.34
CA ARG A 361 -9.13 -11.52 1.06
C ARG A 361 -9.34 -10.47 2.14
N VAL A 362 -10.14 -9.44 1.84
CA VAL A 362 -10.46 -8.35 2.77
C VAL A 362 -11.51 -8.70 3.84
N ASP A 363 -12.21 -9.82 3.67
CA ASP A 363 -13.25 -10.28 4.60
C ASP A 363 -13.39 -11.83 4.58
N PRO A 364 -12.33 -12.56 4.95
CA PRO A 364 -12.32 -14.01 4.82
C PRO A 364 -13.39 -14.64 5.73
N PRO A 365 -14.09 -15.69 5.26
CA PRO A 365 -15.03 -16.42 6.11
C PRO A 365 -14.28 -17.12 7.24
N ASP A 366 -14.92 -17.21 8.40
CA ASP A 366 -14.42 -18.06 9.48
C ASP A 366 -14.74 -19.52 9.14
N VAL A 367 -13.71 -20.39 9.18
CA VAL A 367 -13.78 -21.81 8.85
C VAL A 367 -13.43 -22.61 10.11
N PHE A 368 -14.30 -23.52 10.53
CA PHE A 368 -14.14 -24.27 11.78
C PHE A 368 -13.91 -25.77 11.60
N ALA A 369 -14.21 -26.31 10.43
CA ALA A 369 -14.05 -27.71 10.09
C ALA A 369 -13.89 -27.89 8.58
N ILE A 370 -13.26 -28.99 8.19
CA ILE A 370 -13.18 -29.41 6.78
C ILE A 370 -14.59 -29.84 6.34
N PRO A 371 -15.15 -29.27 5.26
CA PRO A 371 -16.49 -29.65 4.78
C PRO A 371 -16.59 -31.14 4.44
N PRO A 372 -17.71 -31.82 4.76
CA PRO A 372 -17.92 -33.20 4.32
C PRO A 372 -17.84 -33.33 2.80
N GLY A 373 -17.16 -34.37 2.30
CA GLY A 373 -16.97 -34.61 0.87
C GLY A 373 -15.84 -33.79 0.22
N THR A 374 -15.02 -33.11 1.02
CA THR A 374 -13.77 -32.50 0.55
C THR A 374 -12.84 -33.57 -0.04
N LEU A 375 -12.25 -33.27 -1.20
CA LEU A 375 -11.24 -34.13 -1.83
C LEU A 375 -9.95 -34.13 -0.99
N TYR A 376 -9.27 -35.28 -0.90
CA TYR A 376 -8.03 -35.41 -0.12
C TYR A 376 -6.98 -34.34 -0.50
N GLU A 377 -6.86 -34.01 -1.79
CA GLU A 377 -5.97 -32.96 -2.29
C GLU A 377 -6.30 -31.54 -1.82
N ASP A 378 -7.56 -31.30 -1.42
CA ASP A 378 -8.04 -30.02 -0.91
C ASP A 378 -7.97 -29.91 0.63
N GLU A 379 -7.76 -31.02 1.37
CA GLU A 379 -7.80 -31.03 2.84
C GLU A 379 -6.80 -30.03 3.46
N GLY A 380 -5.56 -29.98 2.96
CA GLY A 380 -4.54 -29.06 3.45
C GLY A 380 -4.89 -27.58 3.27
N LEU A 381 -5.68 -27.23 2.24
CA LEU A 381 -6.18 -25.87 2.05
C LEU A 381 -7.19 -25.49 3.15
N TRP A 382 -8.05 -26.43 3.54
CA TRP A 382 -9.01 -26.23 4.62
C TRP A 382 -8.36 -26.20 5.99
N GLU A 383 -7.36 -27.04 6.24
CA GLU A 383 -6.56 -26.99 7.48
C GLU A 383 -5.90 -25.61 7.66
N THR A 384 -5.34 -25.07 6.57
CA THR A 384 -4.79 -23.71 6.54
C THR A 384 -5.88 -22.69 6.88
N ALA A 385 -7.06 -22.78 6.25
CA ALA A 385 -8.17 -21.86 6.50
C ALA A 385 -8.67 -21.87 7.96
N ILE A 386 -8.70 -23.05 8.59
CA ILE A 386 -9.07 -23.23 9.99
C ILE A 386 -8.02 -22.56 10.88
N GLU A 387 -6.74 -22.76 10.57
CA GLU A 387 -5.65 -22.16 11.33
C GLU A 387 -5.65 -20.63 11.20
N GLU A 388 -5.85 -20.09 10.00
CA GLU A 388 -6.01 -18.65 9.80
C GLU A 388 -7.23 -18.10 10.55
N THR A 389 -8.33 -18.86 10.65
CA THR A 389 -9.52 -18.46 11.43
C THR A 389 -9.15 -18.26 12.91
N LYS A 390 -8.34 -19.16 13.48
CA LYS A 390 -7.84 -18.99 14.86
C LYS A 390 -6.95 -17.76 14.97
N GLN A 391 -6.03 -17.57 14.03
CA GLN A 391 -5.11 -16.43 14.03
C GLN A 391 -5.83 -15.09 13.86
N ARG A 392 -6.87 -15.03 13.01
CA ARG A 392 -7.74 -13.85 12.88
C ARG A 392 -8.51 -13.56 14.16
N ARG A 393 -8.97 -14.60 14.88
CA ARG A 393 -9.59 -14.42 16.19
C ARG A 393 -8.60 -13.81 17.19
N MET A 394 -7.38 -14.36 17.26
CA MET A 394 -6.32 -13.82 18.13
C MET A 394 -5.98 -12.37 17.77
N PHE A 395 -5.88 -12.06 16.49
CA PHE A 395 -5.69 -10.69 16.00
C PHE A 395 -6.83 -9.77 16.45
N ARG A 396 -8.10 -10.17 16.27
CA ARG A 396 -9.26 -9.38 16.72
C ARG A 396 -9.26 -9.15 18.23
N GLU A 397 -8.91 -10.17 19.02
CA GLU A 397 -8.78 -10.05 20.47
C GLU A 397 -7.66 -9.08 20.87
N ALA A 398 -6.51 -9.15 20.18
CA ALA A 398 -5.38 -8.26 20.38
C ALA A 398 -5.68 -6.80 20.00
N VAL A 399 -6.44 -6.59 18.92
CA VAL A 399 -7.01 -5.28 18.57
C VAL A 399 -7.97 -4.83 19.67
N GLY A 400 -8.91 -5.67 20.09
CA GLY A 400 -9.94 -5.34 21.08
C GLY A 400 -9.41 -4.98 22.46
N ARG A 401 -8.24 -5.52 22.84
CA ARG A 401 -7.52 -5.10 24.08
C ARG A 401 -7.13 -3.61 24.07
N ARG A 402 -6.98 -3.00 22.89
CA ARG A 402 -6.47 -1.62 22.70
C ARG A 402 -7.51 -0.69 22.10
N ASP A 403 -8.32 -1.22 21.20
CA ASP A 403 -9.39 -0.50 20.51
C ASP A 403 -10.61 -1.41 20.30
N PRO A 404 -11.51 -1.46 21.30
CA PRO A 404 -12.73 -2.28 21.23
C PRO A 404 -13.63 -1.90 20.05
N GLN A 405 -13.74 -0.61 19.73
CA GLN A 405 -14.58 -0.14 18.62
C GLN A 405 -14.08 -0.64 17.28
N LEU A 406 -12.75 -0.61 17.04
CA LEU A 406 -12.17 -1.19 15.82
C LEU A 406 -12.38 -2.70 15.77
N ALA A 407 -12.23 -3.41 16.89
CA ALA A 407 -12.42 -4.85 16.95
C ALA A 407 -13.85 -5.28 16.56
N GLU A 408 -14.87 -4.53 17.00
CA GLU A 408 -16.28 -4.78 16.65
C GLU A 408 -16.51 -4.71 15.12
N LEU A 409 -15.84 -3.79 14.42
CA LEU A 409 -15.99 -3.60 12.97
C LEU A 409 -15.53 -4.80 12.14
N TYR A 410 -14.68 -5.68 12.68
CA TYR A 410 -14.28 -6.91 11.99
C TYR A 410 -15.43 -7.91 11.88
N THR A 411 -16.33 -7.93 12.87
CA THR A 411 -17.45 -8.88 12.94
C THR A 411 -18.80 -8.26 12.61
N ASP A 412 -18.90 -6.92 12.65
CA ASP A 412 -20.11 -6.20 12.27
C ASP A 412 -20.49 -6.49 10.80
N ARG A 413 -21.73 -6.97 10.59
CA ARG A 413 -22.18 -7.41 9.26
C ARG A 413 -22.29 -6.25 8.26
N ARG A 414 -22.62 -5.04 8.71
CA ARG A 414 -22.74 -3.85 7.85
C ARG A 414 -21.35 -3.36 7.43
N ALA A 415 -20.40 -3.31 8.36
CA ALA A 415 -19.01 -2.99 8.09
C ALA A 415 -18.37 -3.99 7.10
N ARG A 416 -18.64 -5.29 7.29
CA ARG A 416 -18.19 -6.35 6.37
C ARG A 416 -18.75 -6.19 4.97
N LEU A 417 -20.06 -5.96 4.83
CA LEU A 417 -20.69 -5.69 3.53
C LEU A 417 -20.04 -4.48 2.85
N ARG A 418 -19.87 -3.38 3.59
CA ARG A 418 -19.26 -2.15 3.07
C ARG A 418 -17.81 -2.35 2.61
N ARG A 419 -17.00 -3.15 3.33
CA ARG A 419 -15.64 -3.53 2.89
C ARG A 419 -15.64 -4.32 1.58
N ARG A 420 -16.57 -5.26 1.41
CA ARG A 420 -16.70 -6.04 0.16
C ARG A 420 -17.15 -5.16 -1.01
N VAL A 421 -18.06 -4.21 -0.77
CA VAL A 421 -18.47 -3.23 -1.79
C VAL A 421 -17.30 -2.31 -2.16
N ASP A 422 -16.58 -1.79 -1.16
CA ASP A 422 -15.43 -0.91 -1.39
C ASP A 422 -14.35 -1.57 -2.26
N ILE A 423 -13.95 -2.80 -1.93
CA ILE A 423 -12.90 -3.48 -2.70
C ILE A 423 -13.35 -3.75 -4.14
N LEU A 424 -14.62 -4.13 -4.38
CA LEU A 424 -15.14 -4.29 -5.73
C LEU A 424 -15.13 -2.97 -6.51
N LEU A 425 -15.45 -1.85 -5.86
CA LEU A 425 -15.39 -0.53 -6.48
C LEU A 425 -13.95 -0.09 -6.75
N ARG A 426 -12.98 -0.48 -5.92
CA ARG A 426 -11.55 -0.21 -6.14
C ARG A 426 -10.96 -1.05 -7.26
N ASP A 427 -11.31 -2.34 -7.33
CA ASP A 427 -10.80 -3.28 -8.34
C ASP A 427 -11.50 -3.14 -9.71
N GLY A 428 -12.68 -2.50 -9.72
CA GLY A 428 -13.40 -2.14 -10.94
C GLY A 428 -14.22 -3.27 -11.55
N TRP A 429 -14.79 -3.01 -12.74
CA TRP A 429 -15.82 -3.86 -13.32
C TRP A 429 -15.36 -5.29 -13.67
N TYR A 430 -14.06 -5.48 -13.90
CA TYR A 430 -13.47 -6.82 -14.07
C TYR A 430 -13.67 -7.69 -12.83
N ALA A 431 -13.57 -7.12 -11.63
CA ALA A 431 -13.80 -7.84 -10.37
C ALA A 431 -15.30 -8.14 -10.15
N TRP A 432 -16.19 -7.30 -10.66
CA TRP A 432 -17.63 -7.54 -10.56
C TRP A 432 -18.04 -8.77 -11.38
N LEU A 433 -17.39 -9.00 -12.52
CA LEU A 433 -17.59 -10.19 -13.34
C LEU A 433 -16.99 -11.44 -12.71
N SER A 434 -15.75 -11.37 -12.20
CA SER A 434 -15.14 -12.54 -11.52
C SER A 434 -15.86 -12.91 -10.22
N ARG A 435 -16.59 -11.96 -9.62
CA ARG A 435 -17.46 -12.17 -8.44
C ARG A 435 -18.95 -12.13 -8.77
N ASN A 436 -19.34 -12.41 -10.02
CA ASN A 436 -20.73 -12.21 -10.46
C ASN A 436 -21.77 -13.02 -9.65
N ASP A 437 -21.43 -14.22 -9.17
CA ASP A 437 -22.33 -15.03 -8.32
C ASP A 437 -22.67 -14.32 -6.99
N TRP A 438 -21.69 -13.61 -6.42
CA TRP A 438 -21.92 -12.81 -5.23
C TRP A 438 -22.65 -11.50 -5.58
N VAL A 439 -22.19 -10.78 -6.60
CA VAL A 439 -22.76 -9.48 -7.01
C VAL A 439 -24.22 -9.61 -7.39
N LEU A 440 -24.60 -10.64 -8.14
CA LEU A 440 -25.96 -10.83 -8.65
C LEU A 440 -26.86 -11.67 -7.72
N GLY A 441 -26.29 -12.28 -6.68
CA GLY A 441 -26.99 -13.19 -5.77
C GLY A 441 -26.72 -12.84 -4.31
N GLN A 442 -25.79 -13.57 -3.69
CA GLN A 442 -25.56 -13.56 -2.24
C GLN A 442 -25.37 -12.16 -1.64
N GLY A 443 -24.65 -11.28 -2.33
CA GLY A 443 -24.40 -9.91 -1.87
C GLY A 443 -25.68 -9.07 -1.82
N LEU A 444 -26.54 -9.16 -2.83
CA LEU A 444 -27.81 -8.42 -2.87
C LEU A 444 -28.78 -8.95 -1.81
N GLU A 445 -28.85 -10.27 -1.65
CA GLU A 445 -29.66 -10.89 -0.59
C GLU A 445 -29.20 -10.45 0.80
N GLU A 446 -27.89 -10.46 1.07
CA GLU A 446 -27.32 -9.98 2.33
C GLU A 446 -27.60 -8.49 2.55
N ALA A 447 -27.39 -7.65 1.53
CA ALA A 447 -27.63 -6.21 1.62
C ALA A 447 -29.09 -5.88 1.94
N ARG A 448 -30.04 -6.50 1.23
CA ARG A 448 -31.47 -6.31 1.46
C ARG A 448 -31.89 -6.79 2.85
N ALA A 449 -31.36 -7.93 3.31
CA ALA A 449 -31.63 -8.47 4.64
C ALA A 449 -31.05 -7.61 5.78
N LEU A 450 -29.99 -6.85 5.53
CA LEU A 450 -29.44 -5.90 6.52
C LEU A 450 -30.19 -4.56 6.55
N ALA A 451 -30.91 -4.22 5.47
CA ALA A 451 -31.69 -2.99 5.33
C ALA A 451 -33.17 -3.14 5.75
N SER A 452 -33.68 -4.37 5.77
CA SER A 452 -34.99 -4.73 6.36
C SER A 452 -34.92 -4.78 7.88
#